data_AF-A0AAV2VLR1-F1
#
_entry.id   AF-A0AAV2VLR1-F1
#
_cell.length_a   1.000
_cell.length_b   1.000
_cell.length_c   1.000
_cell.angle_alpha   90.00
_cell.angle_beta   90.00
_cell.angle_gamma   90.00
#
_symmetry.space_group_name_H-M   'P 1'
#
loop_
_entity.id
_entity.type
_entity.pdbx_description
1 polymer ?
#
loop_
_entity_poly.entity_id
_entity_poly.type
_entity_poly.pdbx_seq_one_letter_code
_entity_poly.pdbx_strand_id
1 'polypeptide(L)'
;MARPTKLKIFPILFSIIALSGIGWIFYDSFYGGVTGEHHNEVNAVLIGSKDAVFEPVLPDDPVAIPEDFKEHPEFQHEWWHFFANVQDEQGEHYGIQWSFFRIANDEREMSGWQSPQMYLSHAVITSNQTSIKEQRVARGGIGQAGVQELPFGMWIDNWRWKTTGSSPFPGSLHISTDEFELNLDSTAIGPYVVNGELGYQIKHDLLPVASYSISAPFIRTKGELTLGGKTYRVQGEAWFNKEWGSGLLAEGQQGWDQFALRLEDGRTLMVNQYRHIRQPSYTFGTLANRKGDVVVLQGDELEIIPISNSTLRNGRTLPLQWIINVPEHNINLTTRVMKAEQWLPFAIPYWEGPIVATGSHDAIGLMQLTGY
;
A
#
# COMPACT_ATOMS: atom_id res chain seq x y z
N MET A 1 -83.10 10.85 2.30
CA MET A 1 -82.27 9.89 3.06
C MET A 1 -81.36 9.15 2.08
N ALA A 2 -80.12 9.62 1.92
CA ALA A 2 -79.14 9.03 1.02
C ALA A 2 -78.17 8.12 1.80
N ARG A 3 -77.91 6.92 1.27
CA ARG A 3 -76.87 5.99 1.75
C ARG A 3 -75.48 6.48 1.34
N PRO A 4 -74.43 6.36 2.17
CA PRO A 4 -73.07 6.62 1.73
C PRO A 4 -72.43 5.36 1.12
N THR A 5 -71.73 5.57 0.01
CA THR A 5 -70.87 4.65 -0.73
C THR A 5 -69.57 4.38 0.06
N LYS A 6 -69.21 3.10 0.23
CA LYS A 6 -67.89 2.70 0.75
C LYS A 6 -66.83 2.91 -0.32
N LEU A 7 -65.88 3.81 -0.06
CA LEU A 7 -64.70 4.05 -0.90
C LEU A 7 -63.72 2.87 -0.77
N LYS A 8 -63.33 2.28 -1.90
CA LYS A 8 -62.37 1.16 -1.98
C LYS A 8 -60.94 1.67 -1.72
N ILE A 9 -60.47 1.57 -0.48
CA ILE A 9 -59.08 1.95 -0.07
C ILE A 9 -58.07 0.81 -0.33
N PHE A 10 -58.52 -0.37 -0.79
CA PHE A 10 -57.68 -1.57 -0.84
C PHE A 10 -56.57 -1.63 -1.91
N PRO A 11 -56.66 -0.99 -3.11
CA PRO A 11 -55.61 -1.18 -4.14
C PRO A 11 -54.40 -0.23 -3.99
N ILE A 12 -54.51 0.86 -3.22
CA ILE A 12 -53.41 1.83 -3.06
C ILE A 12 -52.39 1.35 -2.01
N LEU A 13 -52.86 0.69 -0.95
CA LEU A 13 -51.98 0.16 0.10
C LEU A 13 -51.10 -0.99 -0.41
N PHE A 14 -51.61 -1.82 -1.33
CA PHE A 14 -50.86 -2.94 -1.91
C PHE A 14 -49.73 -2.46 -2.84
N SER A 15 -49.93 -1.33 -3.51
CA SER A 15 -48.94 -0.76 -4.43
C SER A 15 -47.74 -0.15 -3.68
N ILE A 16 -47.97 0.44 -2.50
CA ILE A 16 -46.91 1.00 -1.64
C ILE A 16 -46.09 -0.11 -0.99
N ILE A 17 -46.73 -1.21 -0.56
CA ILE A 17 -46.05 -2.38 0.02
C ILE A 17 -45.22 -3.14 -1.03
N ALA A 18 -45.70 -3.21 -2.28
CA ALA A 18 -44.94 -3.82 -3.37
C ALA A 18 -43.71 -2.99 -3.77
N LEU A 19 -43.84 -1.64 -3.81
CA LEU A 19 -42.72 -0.74 -4.10
C LEU A 19 -41.68 -0.69 -2.97
N SER A 20 -42.10 -0.75 -1.70
CA SER A 20 -41.16 -0.83 -0.58
C SER A 20 -40.47 -2.20 -0.51
N GLY A 21 -41.16 -3.29 -0.86
CA GLY A 21 -40.58 -4.62 -0.96
C GLY A 21 -39.53 -4.73 -2.06
N ILE A 22 -39.77 -4.13 -3.24
CA ILE A 22 -38.78 -4.09 -4.33
C ILE A 22 -37.59 -3.20 -3.94
N GLY A 23 -37.83 -2.04 -3.31
CA GLY A 23 -36.77 -1.18 -2.78
C GLY A 23 -35.91 -1.87 -1.71
N TRP A 24 -36.53 -2.68 -0.84
CA TRP A 24 -35.83 -3.49 0.16
C TRP A 24 -35.04 -4.64 -0.47
N ILE A 25 -35.57 -5.30 -1.50
CA ILE A 25 -34.84 -6.36 -2.25
C ILE A 25 -33.65 -5.77 -3.02
N PHE A 26 -33.78 -4.58 -3.61
CA PHE A 26 -32.64 -3.89 -4.21
C PHE A 26 -31.63 -3.41 -3.16
N TYR A 27 -32.10 -2.89 -2.02
CA TYR A 27 -31.22 -2.51 -0.90
C TYR A 27 -30.48 -3.72 -0.32
N ASP A 28 -31.14 -4.87 -0.13
CA ASP A 28 -30.54 -6.11 0.37
C ASP A 28 -29.62 -6.77 -0.67
N SER A 29 -29.94 -6.66 -1.96
CA SER A 29 -29.06 -7.14 -3.02
C SER A 29 -27.82 -6.24 -3.26
N PHE A 30 -27.89 -4.94 -2.96
CA PHE A 30 -26.76 -4.01 -3.10
C PHE A 30 -25.96 -3.80 -1.80
N TYR A 31 -26.62 -3.89 -0.64
CA TYR A 31 -26.05 -3.63 0.68
C TYR A 31 -26.20 -4.79 1.68
N GLY A 32 -27.09 -5.75 1.43
CA GLY A 32 -27.38 -6.89 2.33
C GLY A 32 -26.45 -8.09 2.19
N GLY A 33 -25.39 -7.98 1.39
CA GLY A 33 -24.31 -8.98 1.30
C GLY A 33 -23.31 -8.98 2.47
N VAL A 34 -23.57 -8.26 3.57
CA VAL A 34 -22.63 -8.12 4.70
C VAL A 34 -23.25 -8.59 6.01
N THR A 35 -23.68 -9.84 6.06
CA THR A 35 -23.91 -10.56 7.34
C THR A 35 -23.16 -11.89 7.38
N GLY A 36 -22.00 -11.95 6.74
CA GLY A 36 -20.95 -12.84 7.20
C GLY A 36 -20.29 -12.20 8.41
N GLU A 37 -20.14 -12.94 9.51
CA GLU A 37 -19.07 -12.64 10.47
C GLU A 37 -17.74 -12.73 9.71
N HIS A 38 -17.37 -11.62 9.06
CA HIS A 38 -16.01 -11.45 8.58
C HIS A 38 -15.16 -11.24 9.82
N HIS A 39 -14.45 -12.29 10.23
CA HIS A 39 -13.26 -12.13 11.05
C HIS A 39 -12.27 -11.29 10.24
N ASN A 40 -12.37 -9.96 10.37
CA ASN A 40 -11.37 -9.05 9.84
C ASN A 40 -10.06 -9.34 10.58
N GLU A 41 -9.10 -9.94 9.89
CA GLU A 41 -7.77 -10.23 10.42
C GLU A 41 -6.91 -8.96 10.41
N VAL A 42 -7.33 -7.91 11.12
CA VAL A 42 -6.41 -6.82 11.46
C VAL A 42 -5.38 -7.40 12.40
N ASN A 43 -4.15 -7.54 11.94
CA ASN A 43 -3.11 -8.17 12.73
C ASN A 43 -2.84 -7.35 14.01
N ALA A 44 -2.77 -8.02 15.16
CA ALA A 44 -2.56 -7.36 16.45
C ALA A 44 -1.26 -6.54 16.51
N VAL A 45 -0.24 -6.87 15.68
CA VAL A 45 0.99 -6.08 15.51
C VAL A 45 0.70 -4.67 15.00
N LEU A 46 -0.40 -4.46 14.27
CA LEU A 46 -0.79 -3.18 13.67
C LEU A 46 -1.56 -2.26 14.64
N ILE A 47 -1.95 -2.78 15.81
CA ILE A 47 -2.73 -2.05 16.80
C ILE A 47 -1.77 -1.52 17.87
N GLY A 48 -1.84 -0.22 18.15
CA GLY A 48 -1.00 0.45 19.15
C GLY A 48 -1.02 -0.24 20.51
N SER A 49 0.15 -0.38 21.15
CA SER A 49 0.24 -0.78 22.56
C SER A 49 -0.39 0.31 23.42
N LYS A 50 -1.32 -0.06 24.32
CA LYS A 50 -1.98 0.91 25.22
C LYS A 50 -1.05 1.48 26.30
N ASP A 51 0.08 0.84 26.53
CA ASP A 51 1.00 1.15 27.62
C ASP A 51 2.30 1.84 27.17
N ALA A 52 2.44 2.13 25.87
CA ALA A 52 3.62 2.79 25.30
C ALA A 52 3.28 4.18 24.71
N VAL A 53 4.19 5.14 24.85
CA VAL A 53 4.00 6.53 24.40
C VAL A 53 5.06 6.91 23.37
N PHE A 54 4.67 6.93 22.09
CA PHE A 54 5.52 7.34 20.97
C PHE A 54 5.24 8.78 20.55
N GLU A 55 6.17 9.37 19.79
CA GLU A 55 5.99 10.73 19.24
C GLU A 55 4.75 10.77 18.33
N PRO A 56 3.83 11.73 18.52
CA PRO A 56 2.68 11.89 17.64
C PRO A 56 3.08 12.45 16.28
N VAL A 57 2.30 12.14 15.25
CA VAL A 57 2.46 12.76 13.93
C VAL A 57 1.70 14.09 13.92
N LEU A 58 2.41 15.20 13.70
CA LEU A 58 1.87 16.56 13.77
C LEU A 58 2.06 17.29 12.43
N PRO A 59 1.17 18.22 12.05
CA PRO A 59 1.26 18.92 10.77
C PRO A 59 2.40 19.96 10.71
N ASP A 60 2.94 20.37 11.87
CA ASP A 60 3.84 21.52 11.99
C ASP A 60 5.33 21.17 11.78
N ASP A 61 5.66 19.89 11.57
CA ASP A 61 7.02 19.42 11.32
C ASP A 61 7.16 18.93 9.87
N PRO A 62 7.63 19.79 8.96
CA PRO A 62 7.70 19.46 7.55
C PRO A 62 8.82 18.47 7.28
N VAL A 63 8.54 17.50 6.40
CA VAL A 63 9.54 16.52 5.99
C VAL A 63 10.67 17.18 5.18
N ALA A 64 11.90 16.91 5.59
CA ALA A 64 13.14 17.41 5.01
C ALA A 64 13.91 16.31 4.27
N ILE A 65 14.39 16.64 3.06
CA ILE A 65 15.18 15.74 2.21
C ILE A 65 16.59 16.32 2.06
N PRO A 66 17.66 15.52 2.31
CA PRO A 66 17.66 14.07 2.54
C PRO A 66 17.55 13.61 4.00
N GLU A 67 17.43 14.52 4.96
CA GLU A 67 17.54 14.23 6.40
C GLU A 67 16.58 13.13 6.85
N ASP A 68 15.32 13.17 6.41
CA ASP A 68 14.27 12.24 6.84
C ASP A 68 14.27 10.94 6.04
N PHE A 69 15.35 10.62 5.34
CA PHE A 69 15.57 9.23 4.90
C PHE A 69 16.06 8.33 6.04
N LYS A 70 16.73 8.89 7.06
CA LYS A 70 17.20 8.18 8.27
C LYS A 70 16.05 7.50 9.02
N GLU A 71 16.34 6.52 9.87
CA GLU A 71 15.32 5.92 10.75
C GLU A 71 14.84 6.91 11.83
N HIS A 72 13.55 6.83 12.17
CA HIS A 72 12.91 7.64 13.21
C HIS A 72 12.41 6.74 14.37
N PRO A 73 13.31 6.33 15.28
CA PRO A 73 12.98 5.38 16.35
C PRO A 73 11.99 5.91 17.40
N GLU A 74 11.81 7.23 17.47
CA GLU A 74 10.85 7.93 18.34
C GLU A 74 9.39 7.69 17.94
N PHE A 75 9.14 7.34 16.68
CA PHE A 75 7.83 6.92 16.21
C PHE A 75 7.61 5.42 16.43
N GLN A 76 6.35 5.00 16.50
CA GLN A 76 6.06 3.58 16.70
C GLN A 76 6.53 2.70 15.54
N HIS A 77 6.39 3.17 14.30
CA HIS A 77 6.58 2.34 13.13
C HIS A 77 7.14 3.10 11.93
N GLU A 78 7.77 2.36 11.03
CA GLU A 78 8.38 2.91 9.82
C GLU A 78 8.47 1.85 8.72
N TRP A 79 8.07 2.22 7.51
CA TRP A 79 8.05 1.37 6.33
C TRP A 79 8.94 1.95 5.25
N TRP A 80 9.71 1.08 4.59
CA TRP A 80 10.38 1.34 3.33
C TRP A 80 9.94 0.28 2.33
N HIS A 81 9.34 0.72 1.23
CA HIS A 81 8.83 -0.13 0.16
C HIS A 81 9.58 0.17 -1.13
N PHE A 82 10.20 -0.84 -1.71
CA PHE A 82 10.79 -0.80 -3.04
C PHE A 82 10.01 -1.74 -3.94
N PHE A 83 9.54 -1.24 -5.09
CA PHE A 83 8.99 -2.09 -6.14
C PHE A 83 9.61 -1.77 -7.48
N ALA A 84 9.81 -2.78 -8.31
CA ALA A 84 10.37 -2.65 -9.64
C ALA A 84 9.65 -3.54 -10.64
N ASN A 85 9.43 -3.00 -11.83
CA ASN A 85 9.05 -3.76 -13.01
C ASN A 85 10.27 -3.82 -13.92
N VAL A 86 10.86 -5.00 -14.05
CA VAL A 86 12.08 -5.21 -14.83
C VAL A 86 11.84 -6.23 -15.94
N GLN A 87 12.70 -6.20 -16.94
CA GLN A 87 12.68 -7.11 -18.07
C GLN A 87 14.09 -7.67 -18.29
N ASP A 88 14.18 -8.95 -18.68
CA ASP A 88 15.45 -9.56 -19.08
C ASP A 88 15.79 -9.33 -20.57
N GLU A 89 16.96 -9.79 -20.99
CA GLU A 89 17.43 -9.70 -22.39
C GLU A 89 16.57 -10.53 -23.37
N GLN A 90 15.75 -11.47 -22.89
CA GLN A 90 14.84 -12.28 -23.70
C GLN A 90 13.43 -11.69 -23.79
N GLY A 91 13.18 -10.62 -23.02
CA GLY A 91 11.90 -9.92 -22.99
C GLY A 91 10.92 -10.41 -21.92
N GLU A 92 11.32 -11.34 -21.04
CA GLU A 92 10.47 -11.79 -19.92
C GLU A 92 10.40 -10.71 -18.85
N HIS A 93 9.20 -10.47 -18.33
CA HIS A 93 8.93 -9.45 -17.33
C HIS A 93 8.91 -10.04 -15.91
N TYR A 94 9.47 -9.28 -14.97
CA TYR A 94 9.50 -9.60 -13.56
C TYR A 94 9.01 -8.41 -12.74
N GLY A 95 8.06 -8.68 -11.85
CA GLY A 95 7.70 -7.81 -10.74
C GLY A 95 8.56 -8.16 -9.53
N ILE A 96 9.22 -7.16 -8.96
CA ILE A 96 10.06 -7.28 -7.78
C ILE A 96 9.47 -6.38 -6.70
N GLN A 97 9.25 -6.93 -5.52
CA GLN A 97 8.81 -6.20 -4.33
C GLN A 97 9.80 -6.48 -3.22
N TRP A 98 10.22 -5.45 -2.51
CA TRP A 98 10.99 -5.56 -1.28
C TRP A 98 10.45 -4.56 -0.26
N SER A 99 9.98 -5.07 0.86
CA SER A 99 9.49 -4.27 1.97
C SER A 99 10.41 -4.45 3.17
N PHE A 100 10.65 -3.37 3.88
CA PHE A 100 11.37 -3.32 5.13
C PHE A 100 10.52 -2.53 6.12
N PHE A 101 10.18 -3.14 7.24
CA PHE A 101 9.25 -2.59 8.22
C PHE A 101 9.87 -2.65 9.60
N ARG A 102 9.91 -1.51 10.29
CA ARG A 102 10.28 -1.40 11.69
C ARG A 102 9.03 -1.16 12.52
N ILE A 103 8.95 -1.84 13.66
CA ILE A 103 7.97 -1.53 14.70
C ILE A 103 8.60 -1.63 16.08
N ALA A 104 8.23 -0.69 16.95
CA ALA A 104 8.58 -0.69 18.37
C ALA A 104 7.37 -1.06 19.23
N ASN A 105 7.61 -1.83 20.30
CA ASN A 105 6.59 -2.19 21.28
C ASN A 105 6.69 -1.41 22.60
N ASP A 106 7.70 -0.57 22.73
CA ASP A 106 8.03 0.23 23.91
C ASP A 106 8.78 1.50 23.44
N GLU A 107 8.54 2.63 24.09
CA GLU A 107 9.17 3.92 23.78
C GLU A 107 10.60 4.05 24.29
N ARG A 108 11.02 3.18 25.22
CA ARG A 108 12.33 3.29 25.85
C ARG A 108 13.44 2.84 24.91
N GLU A 109 14.42 3.70 24.73
CA GLU A 109 15.65 3.30 24.04
C GLU A 109 16.47 2.32 24.90
N MET A 110 16.54 1.08 24.44
CA MET A 110 17.31 0.02 25.07
C MET A 110 18.25 -0.65 24.06
N SER A 111 19.39 -1.11 24.54
CA SER A 111 20.42 -1.75 23.72
C SER A 111 20.37 -3.28 23.76
N GLY A 112 20.99 -3.94 22.77
CA GLY A 112 21.11 -5.39 22.75
C GLY A 112 19.75 -6.09 22.75
N TRP A 113 19.64 -7.16 23.52
CA TRP A 113 18.43 -7.97 23.63
C TRP A 113 17.22 -7.24 24.24
N GLN A 114 17.47 -6.13 24.94
CA GLN A 114 16.42 -5.32 25.54
C GLN A 114 15.81 -4.33 24.55
N SER A 115 16.40 -4.14 23.37
CA SER A 115 15.88 -3.23 22.36
C SER A 115 14.42 -3.57 22.02
N PRO A 116 13.52 -2.56 22.01
CA PRO A 116 12.12 -2.77 21.68
C PRO A 116 11.86 -2.86 20.17
N GLN A 117 12.90 -2.62 19.36
CA GLN A 117 12.79 -2.56 17.91
C GLN A 117 12.71 -3.98 17.32
N MET A 118 11.71 -4.19 16.47
CA MET A 118 11.53 -5.39 15.65
C MET A 118 11.51 -4.98 14.18
N TYR A 119 12.19 -5.76 13.35
CA TYR A 119 12.24 -5.56 11.91
C TYR A 119 11.61 -6.76 11.20
N LEU A 120 10.76 -6.47 10.24
CA LEU A 120 10.19 -7.43 9.32
C LEU A 120 10.61 -7.02 7.92
N SER A 121 10.98 -7.99 7.09
CA SER A 121 11.23 -7.71 5.68
C SER A 121 10.73 -8.87 4.86
N HIS A 122 10.21 -8.59 3.68
CA HIS A 122 9.87 -9.63 2.74
C HIS A 122 10.25 -9.21 1.33
N ALA A 123 10.44 -10.20 0.48
CA ALA A 123 10.71 -10.02 -0.92
C ALA A 123 9.85 -10.97 -1.76
N VAL A 124 9.32 -10.44 -2.85
CA VAL A 124 8.46 -11.18 -3.77
C VAL A 124 8.99 -10.99 -5.18
N ILE A 125 9.23 -12.11 -5.87
CA ILE A 125 9.59 -12.14 -7.28
C ILE A 125 8.46 -12.81 -8.05
N THR A 126 7.80 -12.04 -8.92
CA THR A 126 6.69 -12.52 -9.73
C THR A 126 7.04 -12.45 -11.21
N SER A 127 6.85 -13.56 -11.92
CA SER A 127 6.91 -13.62 -13.39
C SER A 127 5.62 -14.23 -13.93
N ASN A 128 5.51 -14.40 -15.24
CA ASN A 128 4.38 -15.11 -15.83
C ASN A 128 4.25 -16.53 -15.26
N GLN A 129 5.38 -17.20 -15.02
CA GLN A 129 5.42 -18.60 -14.62
C GLN A 129 5.40 -18.78 -13.10
N THR A 130 6.11 -17.93 -12.34
CA THR A 130 6.31 -18.14 -10.90
C THR A 130 5.90 -16.94 -10.05
N SER A 131 5.78 -17.15 -8.74
CA SER A 131 5.67 -16.11 -7.73
C SER A 131 6.30 -16.65 -6.45
N ILE A 132 7.53 -16.25 -6.18
CA ILE A 132 8.33 -16.70 -5.04
C ILE A 132 8.28 -15.62 -3.98
N LYS A 133 8.09 -16.03 -2.72
CA LYS A 133 7.76 -15.16 -1.59
C LYS A 133 8.61 -15.58 -0.40
N GLU A 134 9.37 -14.64 0.14
CA GLU A 134 10.27 -14.89 1.26
C GLU A 134 10.09 -13.80 2.32
N GLN A 135 10.11 -14.16 3.61
CA GLN A 135 9.99 -13.22 4.72
C GLN A 135 11.04 -13.49 5.80
N ARG A 136 11.50 -12.42 6.43
CA ARG A 136 12.33 -12.42 7.63
C ARG A 136 11.72 -11.57 8.73
N VAL A 137 11.99 -11.99 9.95
CA VAL A 137 11.69 -11.25 11.17
C VAL A 137 12.92 -11.31 12.05
N ALA A 138 13.40 -10.15 12.49
CA ALA A 138 14.61 -10.04 13.30
C ALA A 138 14.44 -8.96 14.37
N ARG A 139 15.19 -9.10 15.46
CA ARG A 139 15.24 -8.07 16.51
C ARG A 139 16.31 -7.03 16.18
N GLY A 140 16.03 -5.78 16.54
CA GLY A 140 17.02 -4.71 16.59
C GLY A 140 18.03 -4.85 17.73
N GLY A 141 18.97 -3.91 17.82
CA GLY A 141 19.88 -3.76 18.96
C GLY A 141 21.00 -4.82 19.09
N ILE A 142 20.90 -5.97 18.44
CA ILE A 142 21.93 -7.04 18.43
C ILE A 142 22.72 -7.13 17.12
N GLY A 143 22.47 -6.21 16.17
CA GLY A 143 23.15 -6.14 14.87
C GLY A 143 22.56 -7.03 13.77
N GLN A 144 21.54 -7.85 14.07
CA GLN A 144 20.90 -8.75 13.10
C GLN A 144 20.11 -7.98 12.03
N ALA A 145 19.42 -6.92 12.43
CA ALA A 145 18.71 -6.00 11.55
C ALA A 145 18.86 -4.56 12.05
N GLY A 146 18.68 -3.62 11.14
CA GLY A 146 18.71 -2.20 11.47
C GLY A 146 18.75 -1.30 10.25
N VAL A 147 18.76 0.00 10.54
CA VAL A 147 18.98 1.08 9.59
C VAL A 147 20.18 1.90 10.07
N GLN A 148 20.99 2.35 9.14
CA GLN A 148 22.12 3.25 9.38
C GLN A 148 21.89 4.52 8.57
N GLU A 149 22.21 5.68 9.15
CA GLU A 149 22.03 6.99 8.50
C GLU A 149 23.16 7.32 7.51
N LEU A 150 24.42 7.10 7.90
CA LEU A 150 25.57 7.50 7.07
C LEU A 150 26.69 6.42 7.04
N PRO A 151 27.02 5.87 5.86
CA PRO A 151 26.18 5.90 4.65
C PRO A 151 24.81 5.25 4.94
N PHE A 152 23.77 5.71 4.27
CA PHE A 152 22.44 5.15 4.44
C PHE A 152 22.45 3.65 4.09
N GLY A 153 21.78 2.86 4.91
CA GLY A 153 21.71 1.43 4.69
C GLY A 153 20.64 0.78 5.54
N MET A 154 20.04 -0.27 5.03
CA MET A 154 19.05 -1.07 5.74
C MET A 154 19.44 -2.53 5.57
N TRP A 155 19.33 -3.34 6.63
CA TRP A 155 19.65 -4.75 6.54
C TRP A 155 18.83 -5.62 7.48
N ILE A 156 18.70 -6.89 7.09
CA ILE A 156 18.18 -7.98 7.91
C ILE A 156 18.86 -9.28 7.47
N ASP A 157 19.72 -9.80 8.36
CA ASP A 157 20.68 -10.87 8.07
C ASP A 157 21.52 -10.55 6.81
N ASN A 158 21.44 -11.38 5.75
CA ASN A 158 22.16 -11.15 4.50
C ASN A 158 21.39 -10.28 3.47
N TRP A 159 20.16 -9.84 3.75
CA TRP A 159 19.43 -8.92 2.86
C TRP A 159 19.79 -7.50 3.20
N ARG A 160 20.10 -6.67 2.20
CA ARG A 160 20.61 -5.33 2.43
C ARG A 160 20.35 -4.35 1.30
N TRP A 161 20.07 -3.11 1.67
CA TRP A 161 20.18 -1.93 0.83
C TRP A 161 21.42 -1.14 1.26
N LYS A 162 22.26 -0.74 0.31
CA LYS A 162 23.46 0.05 0.58
C LYS A 162 23.55 1.25 -0.35
N THR A 163 23.96 2.40 0.18
CA THR A 163 24.37 3.58 -0.60
C THR A 163 25.78 4.03 -0.17
N THR A 164 26.26 5.09 -0.82
CA THR A 164 27.47 5.82 -0.42
C THR A 164 27.18 7.17 0.24
N GLY A 165 25.95 7.68 0.14
CA GLY A 165 25.51 8.96 0.71
C GLY A 165 24.52 8.80 1.87
N SER A 166 23.82 9.88 2.25
CA SER A 166 22.75 9.88 3.26
C SER A 166 21.35 9.60 2.69
N SER A 167 21.22 9.55 1.36
CA SER A 167 19.97 9.24 0.66
C SER A 167 19.97 7.80 0.12
N PRO A 168 18.81 7.14 -0.01
CA PRO A 168 18.70 5.79 -0.57
C PRO A 168 19.25 5.64 -1.99
N PHE A 169 19.43 6.73 -2.75
CA PHE A 169 19.91 6.68 -4.13
C PHE A 169 21.15 7.56 -4.37
N PRO A 170 22.11 7.12 -5.21
CA PRO A 170 22.19 5.79 -5.84
C PRO A 170 22.40 4.68 -4.79
N GLY A 171 21.72 3.54 -4.97
CA GLY A 171 21.73 2.46 -3.98
C GLY A 171 21.65 1.08 -4.61
N SER A 172 22.16 0.09 -3.89
CA SER A 172 22.22 -1.31 -4.32
C SER A 172 21.43 -2.19 -3.36
N LEU A 173 20.44 -2.91 -3.89
CA LEU A 173 19.68 -3.93 -3.19
C LEU A 173 20.31 -5.30 -3.45
N HIS A 174 20.66 -6.02 -2.39
CA HIS A 174 21.10 -7.41 -2.44
C HIS A 174 20.20 -8.27 -1.55
N ILE A 175 19.62 -9.32 -2.13
CA ILE A 175 18.78 -10.30 -1.47
C ILE A 175 19.27 -11.67 -1.88
N SER A 176 19.44 -12.57 -0.91
CA SER A 176 19.84 -13.95 -1.18
C SER A 176 19.02 -14.89 -0.29
N THR A 177 18.39 -15.86 -0.94
CA THR A 177 17.52 -16.89 -0.36
C THR A 177 17.88 -18.24 -0.99
N ASP A 178 17.26 -19.32 -0.50
CA ASP A 178 17.45 -20.65 -1.10
C ASP A 178 16.78 -20.77 -2.48
N GLU A 179 15.76 -19.94 -2.75
CA GLU A 179 14.96 -19.96 -3.98
C GLU A 179 15.45 -18.96 -5.04
N PHE A 180 16.05 -17.84 -4.62
CA PHE A 180 16.52 -16.79 -5.53
C PHE A 180 17.64 -15.92 -4.96
N GLU A 181 18.38 -15.29 -5.87
CA GLU A 181 19.28 -14.18 -5.55
C GLU A 181 18.95 -12.97 -6.41
N LEU A 182 18.94 -11.78 -5.81
CA LEU A 182 18.67 -10.52 -6.49
C LEU A 182 19.77 -9.51 -6.15
N ASN A 183 20.34 -8.92 -7.20
CA ASN A 183 21.29 -7.83 -7.13
C ASN A 183 20.79 -6.70 -8.04
N LEU A 184 20.37 -5.56 -7.48
CA LEU A 184 19.89 -4.42 -8.26
C LEU A 184 20.60 -3.14 -7.87
N ASP A 185 21.18 -2.46 -8.85
CA ASP A 185 21.65 -1.09 -8.73
C ASP A 185 20.56 -0.13 -9.20
N SER A 186 20.21 0.83 -8.35
CA SER A 186 19.10 1.73 -8.54
C SER A 186 19.54 3.18 -8.43
N THR A 187 19.01 4.04 -9.31
CA THR A 187 19.32 5.48 -9.35
C THR A 187 18.04 6.28 -9.55
N ALA A 188 17.83 7.28 -8.70
CA ALA A 188 16.77 8.27 -8.90
C ALA A 188 17.09 9.13 -10.12
N ILE A 189 16.18 9.18 -11.08
CA ILE A 189 16.29 9.95 -12.34
C ILE A 189 15.27 11.09 -12.42
N GLY A 190 14.65 11.43 -11.29
CA GLY A 190 13.68 12.49 -11.14
C GLY A 190 13.61 12.95 -9.68
N PRO A 191 12.75 13.93 -9.39
CA PRO A 191 12.61 14.49 -8.05
C PRO A 191 12.05 13.48 -7.06
N TYR A 192 12.44 13.64 -5.80
CA TYR A 192 11.69 13.06 -4.69
C TYR A 192 10.37 13.80 -4.52
N VAL A 193 9.38 13.12 -3.98
CA VAL A 193 8.04 13.64 -3.73
C VAL A 193 7.78 13.57 -2.24
N VAL A 194 7.60 14.73 -1.62
CA VAL A 194 7.06 14.86 -0.28
C VAL A 194 5.54 14.72 -0.40
N ASN A 195 4.98 13.63 0.13
CA ASN A 195 3.56 13.32 -0.07
C ASN A 195 2.69 14.07 0.96
N GLY A 196 1.42 14.32 0.63
CA GLY A 196 0.53 15.08 1.53
C GLY A 196 0.97 16.54 1.73
N GLU A 197 0.44 17.18 2.76
CA GLU A 197 0.77 18.57 3.07
C GLU A 197 2.11 18.61 3.82
N LEU A 198 3.18 19.02 3.13
CA LEU A 198 4.55 19.07 3.70
C LEU A 198 5.05 17.73 4.27
N GLY A 199 4.51 16.60 3.82
CA GLY A 199 4.86 15.26 4.30
C GLY A 199 3.78 14.65 5.17
N TYR A 200 2.89 15.47 5.74
CA TYR A 200 1.81 15.05 6.62
C TYR A 200 0.64 14.46 5.81
N GLN A 201 0.38 13.17 6.02
CA GLN A 201 -0.70 12.41 5.36
C GLN A 201 -1.75 11.99 6.37
N ILE A 202 -2.88 12.70 6.37
CA ILE A 202 -4.06 12.32 7.13
C ILE A 202 -4.60 10.99 6.60
N LYS A 203 -5.06 10.12 7.50
CA LYS A 203 -5.58 8.79 7.18
C LYS A 203 -7.02 8.58 7.59
N HIS A 204 -7.60 9.55 8.29
CA HIS A 204 -8.93 9.48 8.85
C HIS A 204 -9.53 10.88 8.92
N ASP A 205 -10.82 11.00 8.63
CA ASP A 205 -11.53 12.29 8.57
C ASP A 205 -11.69 12.96 9.97
N LEU A 206 -12.07 12.16 10.98
CA LEU A 206 -12.37 12.66 12.33
C LEU A 206 -11.30 12.42 13.39
N LEU A 207 -10.44 11.42 13.23
CA LEU A 207 -9.42 11.05 14.21
C LEU A 207 -8.05 11.60 13.80
N PRO A 208 -7.20 12.01 14.76
CA PRO A 208 -5.87 12.53 14.47
C PRO A 208 -4.90 11.39 14.12
N VAL A 209 -5.19 10.65 13.05
CA VAL A 209 -4.39 9.53 12.57
C VAL A 209 -3.75 9.95 11.26
N ALA A 210 -2.43 10.02 11.28
CA ALA A 210 -1.62 10.47 10.15
C ALA A 210 -0.29 9.72 10.10
N SER A 211 0.41 9.84 8.98
CA SER A 211 1.83 9.49 8.86
C SER A 211 2.60 10.57 8.14
N TYR A 212 3.91 10.56 8.30
CA TYR A 212 4.81 11.26 7.39
C TYR A 212 5.19 10.37 6.23
N SER A 213 5.39 10.94 5.05
CA SER A 213 5.60 10.14 3.85
C SER A 213 6.42 10.84 2.76
N ILE A 214 7.39 10.12 2.22
CA ILE A 214 8.21 10.53 1.07
C ILE A 214 8.35 9.41 0.07
N SER A 215 8.41 9.76 -1.21
CA SER A 215 8.64 8.79 -2.27
C SER A 215 9.71 9.24 -3.27
N ALA A 216 10.34 8.26 -3.90
CA ALA A 216 11.18 8.40 -5.07
C ALA A 216 10.52 7.62 -6.21
N PRO A 217 9.58 8.24 -6.95
CA PRO A 217 8.75 7.52 -7.90
C PRO A 217 9.41 7.35 -9.29
N PHE A 218 10.56 7.99 -9.52
CA PHE A 218 11.28 7.96 -10.79
C PHE A 218 12.65 7.31 -10.64
N ILE A 219 12.70 5.98 -10.54
CA ILE A 219 13.96 5.24 -10.40
C ILE A 219 14.19 4.40 -11.66
N ARG A 220 15.45 4.39 -12.14
CA ARG A 220 15.95 3.34 -13.04
C ARG A 220 16.71 2.31 -12.24
N THR A 221 16.47 1.04 -12.54
CA THR A 221 17.15 -0.07 -11.88
C THR A 221 17.68 -1.06 -12.91
N LYS A 222 18.80 -1.70 -12.60
CA LYS A 222 19.39 -2.77 -13.41
C LYS A 222 20.24 -3.68 -12.54
N GLY A 223 20.43 -4.91 -12.98
CA GLY A 223 21.31 -5.84 -12.30
C GLY A 223 21.04 -7.28 -12.70
N GLU A 224 21.06 -8.18 -11.74
CA GLU A 224 20.98 -9.62 -11.96
C GLU A 224 19.95 -10.26 -11.03
N LEU A 225 19.15 -11.16 -11.61
CA LEU A 225 18.20 -12.01 -10.91
C LEU A 225 18.57 -13.46 -11.18
N THR A 226 18.87 -14.22 -10.13
CA THR A 226 19.12 -15.66 -10.23
C THR A 226 17.89 -16.43 -9.76
N LEU A 227 17.32 -17.24 -10.64
CA LEU A 227 16.13 -18.06 -10.41
C LEU A 227 16.32 -19.46 -10.99
N GLY A 228 16.01 -20.50 -10.20
CA GLY A 228 16.13 -21.89 -10.67
C GLY A 228 17.54 -22.25 -11.16
N GLY A 229 18.57 -21.68 -10.54
CA GLY A 229 19.98 -21.87 -10.91
C GLY A 229 20.44 -21.14 -12.19
N LYS A 230 19.62 -20.27 -12.77
CA LYS A 230 19.98 -19.45 -13.94
C LYS A 230 19.99 -17.98 -13.56
N THR A 231 20.96 -17.24 -14.07
CA THR A 231 21.09 -15.80 -13.87
C THR A 231 20.60 -15.03 -15.09
N TYR A 232 19.74 -14.06 -14.85
CA TYR A 232 19.12 -13.18 -15.83
C TYR A 232 19.59 -11.75 -15.57
N ARG A 233 20.13 -11.10 -16.60
CA ARG A 233 20.37 -9.65 -16.53
C ARG A 233 19.06 -8.95 -16.75
N VAL A 234 18.70 -8.09 -15.79
CA VAL A 234 17.41 -7.40 -15.77
C VAL A 234 17.60 -5.90 -15.70
N GLN A 235 16.69 -5.17 -16.31
CA GLN A 235 16.63 -3.71 -16.21
C GLN A 235 15.19 -3.21 -16.28
N GLY A 236 14.91 -2.06 -15.68
CA GLY A 236 13.59 -1.48 -15.74
C GLY A 236 13.44 -0.24 -14.88
N GLU A 237 12.21 0.01 -14.47
CA GLU A 237 11.85 1.14 -13.63
C GLU A 237 11.38 0.67 -12.26
N ALA A 238 11.64 1.50 -11.27
CA ALA A 238 11.32 1.22 -9.90
C ALA A 238 10.71 2.45 -9.21
N TRP A 239 10.25 2.21 -7.99
CA TRP A 239 9.70 3.19 -7.08
C TRP A 239 10.16 2.83 -5.68
N PHE A 240 10.38 3.86 -4.87
CA PHE A 240 10.66 3.70 -3.44
C PHE A 240 9.72 4.61 -2.66
N ASN A 241 9.09 4.09 -1.62
CA ASN A 241 8.27 4.86 -0.69
C ASN A 241 8.78 4.64 0.72
N LYS A 242 8.74 5.70 1.51
CA LYS A 242 9.00 5.64 2.94
C LYS A 242 7.83 6.29 3.67
N GLU A 243 7.37 5.64 4.73
CA GLU A 243 6.28 6.14 5.56
C GLU A 243 6.56 5.84 7.04
N TRP A 244 6.36 6.81 7.93
CA TRP A 244 6.57 6.63 9.37
C TRP A 244 5.53 7.35 10.20
N GLY A 245 5.34 6.88 11.44
CA GLY A 245 4.41 7.50 12.35
C GLY A 245 4.08 6.64 13.56
N SER A 246 3.04 7.06 14.27
CA SER A 246 2.54 6.41 15.48
C SER A 246 1.04 6.15 15.34
N GLY A 247 0.57 4.98 15.78
CA GLY A 247 -0.84 4.59 15.61
C GLY A 247 -1.13 4.10 14.19
N LEU A 248 -0.57 2.95 13.83
CA LEU A 248 -0.58 2.41 12.47
C LEU A 248 -1.99 2.17 11.89
N LEU A 249 -2.97 1.79 12.73
CA LEU A 249 -4.39 1.77 12.37
C LEU A 249 -5.24 2.33 13.52
N ALA A 250 -6.29 3.07 13.16
CA ALA A 250 -7.30 3.54 14.10
C ALA A 250 -8.21 2.38 14.55
N GLU A 251 -8.83 2.51 15.74
CA GLU A 251 -9.87 1.57 16.17
C GLU A 251 -11.03 1.58 15.16
N GLY A 252 -11.47 0.39 14.72
CA GLY A 252 -12.55 0.23 13.74
C GLY A 252 -12.13 0.32 12.27
N GLN A 253 -10.83 0.50 12.00
CA GLN A 253 -10.28 0.41 10.64
C GLN A 253 -10.18 -1.06 10.20
N GLN A 254 -10.65 -1.37 8.99
CA GLN A 254 -10.68 -2.72 8.44
C GLN A 254 -9.38 -3.08 7.70
N GLY A 255 -8.79 -2.11 7.00
CA GLY A 255 -7.62 -2.30 6.16
C GLY A 255 -7.41 -1.10 5.23
N TRP A 256 -6.54 -1.27 4.24
CA TRP A 256 -6.30 -0.26 3.21
C TRP A 256 -6.15 -0.84 1.82
N ASP A 257 -6.41 0.00 0.82
CA ASP A 257 -6.16 -0.25 -0.59
C ASP A 257 -5.19 0.82 -1.09
N GLN A 258 -4.07 0.40 -1.66
CA GLN A 258 -3.02 1.28 -2.15
C GLN A 258 -2.69 0.96 -3.60
N PHE A 259 -2.49 1.99 -4.40
CA PHE A 259 -2.14 1.91 -5.81
C PHE A 259 -0.99 2.87 -6.08
N ALA A 260 0.05 2.38 -6.75
CA ALA A 260 1.13 3.22 -7.24
C ALA A 260 1.26 3.00 -8.74
N LEU A 261 0.89 4.00 -9.54
CA LEU A 261 0.77 3.93 -10.98
C LEU A 261 1.75 4.89 -11.65
N ARG A 262 2.43 4.41 -12.68
CA ARG A 262 3.14 5.26 -13.64
C ARG A 262 2.28 5.41 -14.89
N LEU A 263 1.91 6.63 -15.22
CA LEU A 263 1.14 6.95 -16.41
C LEU A 263 2.09 7.07 -17.63
N GLU A 264 1.58 6.73 -18.81
CA GLU A 264 2.36 6.77 -20.07
C GLU A 264 2.94 8.15 -20.40
N ASP A 265 2.31 9.22 -19.92
CA ASP A 265 2.75 10.60 -20.12
C ASP A 265 3.89 11.04 -19.17
N GLY A 266 4.36 10.12 -18.33
CA GLY A 266 5.48 10.32 -17.41
C GLY A 266 5.07 10.86 -16.03
N ARG A 267 3.78 11.07 -15.77
CA ARG A 267 3.27 11.33 -14.41
C ARG A 267 3.22 10.05 -13.58
N THR A 268 3.17 10.22 -12.27
CA THR A 268 3.00 9.14 -11.29
C THR A 268 1.85 9.45 -10.37
N LEU A 269 0.98 8.48 -10.13
CA LEU A 269 -0.20 8.60 -9.31
C LEU A 269 -0.12 7.57 -8.17
N MET A 270 -0.01 8.06 -6.94
CA MET A 270 -0.17 7.28 -5.72
C MET A 270 -1.59 7.51 -5.19
N VAL A 271 -2.30 6.44 -4.84
CA VAL A 271 -3.67 6.49 -4.31
C VAL A 271 -3.77 5.56 -3.13
N ASN A 272 -4.40 6.02 -2.05
CA ASN A 272 -4.67 5.25 -0.86
C ASN A 272 -6.13 5.40 -0.46
N GLN A 273 -6.73 4.31 0.02
CA GLN A 273 -8.01 4.30 0.69
C GLN A 273 -7.89 3.52 2.00
N TYR A 274 -8.29 4.15 3.09
CA TYR A 274 -8.46 3.50 4.38
C TYR A 274 -9.94 3.17 4.59
N ARG A 275 -10.23 1.88 4.77
CA ARG A 275 -11.60 1.38 4.93
C ARG A 275 -11.95 1.28 6.40
N HIS A 276 -13.15 1.74 6.75
CA HIS A 276 -13.63 1.76 8.13
C HIS A 276 -14.93 0.97 8.27
N ILE A 277 -15.12 0.35 9.44
CA ILE A 277 -16.37 -0.30 9.78
C ILE A 277 -17.42 0.77 10.12
N ARG A 278 -18.55 0.78 9.39
CA ARG A 278 -19.69 1.69 9.61
C ARG A 278 -19.37 3.18 9.47
N GLN A 279 -18.27 3.53 8.80
CA GLN A 279 -17.91 4.90 8.44
C GLN A 279 -17.45 4.93 6.98
N PRO A 280 -17.60 6.06 6.27
CA PRO A 280 -17.03 6.23 4.95
C PRO A 280 -15.53 5.96 4.95
N SER A 281 -15.01 5.46 3.83
CA SER A 281 -13.57 5.29 3.66
C SER A 281 -12.90 6.66 3.49
N TYR A 282 -11.65 6.78 3.94
CA TYR A 282 -10.85 7.97 3.74
C TYR A 282 -9.91 7.76 2.54
N THR A 283 -10.00 8.62 1.53
CA THR A 283 -9.24 8.48 0.28
C THR A 283 -8.41 9.74 0.02
N PHE A 284 -7.16 9.52 -0.38
CA PHE A 284 -6.21 10.56 -0.74
C PHE A 284 -5.19 10.03 -1.74
N GLY A 285 -4.49 10.93 -2.39
CA GLY A 285 -3.48 10.58 -3.37
C GLY A 285 -2.44 11.66 -3.59
N THR A 286 -1.49 11.34 -4.45
CA THR A 286 -0.45 12.27 -4.87
C THR A 286 -0.16 12.04 -6.34
N LEU A 287 -0.33 13.10 -7.13
CA LEU A 287 0.04 13.13 -8.55
C LEU A 287 1.35 13.91 -8.66
N ALA A 288 2.36 13.29 -9.26
CA ALA A 288 3.67 13.91 -9.42
C ALA A 288 4.19 13.77 -10.86
N ASN A 289 5.16 14.61 -11.24
CA ASN A 289 5.82 14.50 -12.53
C ASN A 289 7.35 14.68 -12.43
N ARG A 290 8.05 14.39 -13.52
CA ARG A 290 9.52 14.51 -13.59
C ARG A 290 10.05 15.94 -13.55
N LYS A 291 9.19 16.96 -13.65
CA LYS A 291 9.56 18.37 -13.50
C LYS A 291 9.57 18.83 -12.04
N GLY A 292 9.02 18.03 -11.12
CA GLY A 292 8.92 18.36 -9.71
C GLY A 292 7.57 18.93 -9.30
N ASP A 293 6.59 18.98 -10.21
CA ASP A 293 5.23 19.35 -9.82
C ASP A 293 4.63 18.20 -9.02
N VAL A 294 4.08 18.53 -7.86
CA VAL A 294 3.40 17.62 -6.93
C VAL A 294 2.03 18.21 -6.62
N VAL A 295 0.99 17.41 -6.81
CA VAL A 295 -0.39 17.74 -6.46
C VAL A 295 -0.87 16.72 -5.45
N VAL A 296 -1.27 17.20 -4.28
CA VAL A 296 -1.94 16.40 -3.25
C VAL A 296 -3.42 16.31 -3.62
N LEU A 297 -3.97 15.10 -3.60
CA LEU A 297 -5.38 14.83 -3.92
C LEU A 297 -6.09 14.42 -2.64
N GLN A 298 -7.23 15.03 -2.33
CA GLN A 298 -8.02 14.74 -1.14
C GLN A 298 -9.51 14.71 -1.45
N GLY A 299 -10.28 14.01 -0.60
CA GLY A 299 -11.73 14.09 -0.60
C GLY A 299 -12.36 13.72 -1.94
N ASP A 300 -13.08 14.66 -2.55
CA ASP A 300 -13.83 14.48 -3.80
C ASP A 300 -13.00 14.67 -5.08
N GLU A 301 -11.73 15.07 -4.96
CA GLU A 301 -10.81 15.18 -6.10
C GLU A 301 -10.40 13.80 -6.66
N LEU A 302 -10.54 12.75 -5.85
CA LEU A 302 -10.11 11.38 -6.14
C LEU A 302 -11.17 10.37 -5.70
N GLU A 303 -11.57 9.51 -6.63
CA GLU A 303 -12.51 8.42 -6.36
C GLU A 303 -11.89 7.08 -6.77
N ILE A 304 -11.99 6.09 -5.89
CA ILE A 304 -11.70 4.69 -6.24
C ILE A 304 -12.89 3.79 -5.97
N ILE A 305 -13.21 2.94 -6.94
CA ILE A 305 -14.40 2.09 -6.91
C ILE A 305 -14.01 0.65 -7.23
N PRO A 306 -14.27 -0.34 -6.35
CA PRO A 306 -14.07 -1.74 -6.68
C PRO A 306 -15.13 -2.19 -7.70
N ILE A 307 -14.71 -2.90 -8.76
CA ILE A 307 -15.63 -3.37 -9.81
C ILE A 307 -16.29 -4.70 -9.42
N SER A 308 -15.48 -5.68 -9.04
CA SER A 308 -15.99 -7.01 -8.65
C SER A 308 -15.01 -7.74 -7.76
N ASN A 309 -15.55 -8.54 -6.85
CA ASN A 309 -14.77 -9.42 -6.00
C ASN A 309 -14.32 -10.66 -6.75
N SER A 310 -13.08 -11.08 -6.50
CA SER A 310 -12.49 -12.34 -6.95
C SER A 310 -12.20 -13.21 -5.74
N THR A 311 -12.49 -14.52 -5.86
CA THR A 311 -12.13 -15.50 -4.84
C THR A 311 -10.84 -16.20 -5.24
N LEU A 312 -9.84 -16.13 -4.38
CA LEU A 312 -8.55 -16.78 -4.55
C LEU A 312 -8.65 -18.28 -4.22
N ARG A 313 -7.64 -19.05 -4.62
CA ARG A 313 -7.57 -20.50 -4.29
C ARG A 313 -7.57 -20.80 -2.79
N ASN A 314 -7.12 -19.86 -1.96
CA ASN A 314 -7.15 -20.00 -0.50
C ASN A 314 -8.51 -19.62 0.12
N GLY A 315 -9.53 -19.31 -0.68
CA GLY A 315 -10.88 -18.95 -0.24
C GLY A 315 -11.09 -17.47 0.09
N ARG A 316 -10.03 -16.65 0.13
CA ARG A 316 -10.15 -15.21 0.37
C ARG A 316 -10.84 -14.51 -0.79
N THR A 317 -11.65 -13.52 -0.48
CA THR A 317 -12.45 -12.79 -1.47
C THR A 317 -12.17 -11.30 -1.37
N LEU A 318 -11.66 -10.73 -2.47
CA LEU A 318 -11.19 -9.35 -2.53
C LEU A 318 -11.34 -8.77 -3.94
N PRO A 319 -11.50 -7.45 -4.09
CA PRO A 319 -11.62 -6.80 -5.39
C PRO A 319 -10.25 -6.70 -6.08
N LEU A 320 -10.10 -7.39 -7.21
CA LEU A 320 -8.87 -7.37 -8.01
C LEU A 320 -8.96 -6.43 -9.23
N GLN A 321 -10.04 -5.66 -9.32
CA GLN A 321 -10.26 -4.69 -10.38
C GLN A 321 -10.94 -3.45 -9.81
N TRP A 322 -10.43 -2.29 -10.18
CA TRP A 322 -10.81 -1.01 -9.62
C TRP A 322 -10.91 0.05 -10.71
N ILE A 323 -11.82 0.99 -10.52
CA ILE A 323 -11.85 2.26 -11.25
C ILE A 323 -11.13 3.30 -10.38
N ILE A 324 -10.27 4.12 -10.97
CA ILE A 324 -9.58 5.24 -10.33
C ILE A 324 -9.84 6.50 -11.15
N ASN A 325 -10.49 7.50 -10.55
CA ASN A 325 -10.86 8.75 -11.19
C ASN A 325 -10.20 9.94 -10.49
N VAL A 326 -9.57 10.82 -11.27
CA VAL A 326 -9.09 12.15 -10.86
C VAL A 326 -9.54 13.17 -11.92
N PRO A 327 -10.79 13.67 -11.84
CA PRO A 327 -11.44 14.39 -12.94
C PRO A 327 -10.70 15.66 -13.37
N GLU A 328 -10.22 16.47 -12.42
CA GLU A 328 -9.50 17.73 -12.72
C GLU A 328 -8.20 17.50 -13.51
N HIS A 329 -7.65 16.29 -13.42
CA HIS A 329 -6.44 15.89 -14.12
C HIS A 329 -6.69 14.99 -15.35
N ASN A 330 -7.96 14.85 -15.75
CA ASN A 330 -8.43 14.00 -16.85
C ASN A 330 -8.00 12.53 -16.71
N ILE A 331 -7.95 12.02 -15.47
CA ILE A 331 -7.60 10.63 -15.19
C ILE A 331 -8.87 9.86 -14.89
N ASN A 332 -9.09 8.80 -15.66
CA ASN A 332 -10.09 7.76 -15.46
C ASN A 332 -9.45 6.45 -15.91
N LEU A 333 -9.21 5.53 -14.98
CA LEU A 333 -8.44 4.32 -15.19
C LEU A 333 -9.22 3.12 -14.68
N THR A 334 -9.17 2.02 -15.43
CA THR A 334 -9.59 0.70 -14.98
C THR A 334 -8.37 -0.18 -14.78
N THR A 335 -8.18 -0.69 -13.56
CA THR A 335 -7.05 -1.55 -13.20
C THR A 335 -7.34 -3.02 -13.51
N ARG A 336 -6.27 -3.76 -13.80
CA ARG A 336 -6.29 -5.20 -13.99
C ARG A 336 -5.02 -5.81 -13.40
N VAL A 337 -5.19 -6.82 -12.55
CA VAL A 337 -4.06 -7.60 -12.04
C VAL A 337 -3.42 -8.45 -13.13
N MET A 338 -2.09 -8.55 -13.10
CA MET A 338 -1.37 -9.46 -13.99
C MET A 338 -1.52 -10.92 -13.54
N LYS A 339 -1.61 -11.14 -12.21
CA LYS A 339 -1.76 -12.46 -11.61
C LYS A 339 -2.67 -12.37 -10.40
N ALA A 340 -3.72 -13.19 -10.37
CA ALA A 340 -4.70 -13.17 -9.28
C ALA A 340 -4.11 -13.74 -7.97
N GLU A 341 -3.35 -14.83 -8.06
CA GLU A 341 -2.80 -15.57 -6.91
C GLU A 341 -1.56 -14.88 -6.33
N GLN A 342 -1.75 -13.69 -5.76
CA GLN A 342 -0.70 -12.85 -5.15
C GLN A 342 -0.97 -12.56 -3.67
N TRP A 343 -1.73 -13.43 -2.99
CA TRP A 343 -1.84 -13.37 -1.53
C TRP A 343 -0.49 -13.64 -0.87
N LEU A 344 -0.06 -12.77 0.03
CA LEU A 344 1.17 -12.85 0.79
C LEU A 344 0.83 -13.28 2.23
N PRO A 345 1.02 -14.57 2.58
CA PRO A 345 0.67 -15.11 3.91
C PRO A 345 1.77 -14.80 4.94
N PHE A 346 2.26 -13.57 4.95
CA PHE A 346 3.31 -13.11 5.83
C PHE A 346 2.77 -12.75 7.22
N ALA A 347 3.67 -12.42 8.15
CA ALA A 347 3.31 -11.99 9.49
C ALA A 347 2.26 -10.88 9.47
N ILE A 348 2.33 -9.93 8.54
CA ILE A 348 1.24 -9.02 8.21
C ILE A 348 0.68 -9.49 6.86
N PRO A 349 -0.49 -10.15 6.82
CA PRO A 349 -0.97 -10.77 5.59
C PRO A 349 -1.74 -9.76 4.74
N TYR A 350 -1.50 -9.80 3.43
CA TYR A 350 -2.18 -8.94 2.46
C TYR A 350 -2.00 -9.44 1.03
N TRP A 351 -2.72 -8.86 0.07
CA TRP A 351 -2.51 -9.08 -1.35
C TRP A 351 -1.62 -7.97 -1.91
N GLU A 352 -0.58 -8.30 -2.67
CA GLU A 352 0.23 -7.29 -3.37
C GLU A 352 0.74 -7.85 -4.70
N GLY A 353 0.56 -7.09 -5.78
CA GLY A 353 0.91 -7.59 -7.10
C GLY A 353 0.97 -6.50 -8.16
N PRO A 354 1.69 -6.77 -9.26
CA PRO A 354 1.75 -5.85 -10.38
C PRO A 354 0.39 -5.76 -11.09
N ILE A 355 0.05 -4.54 -11.46
CA ILE A 355 -1.18 -4.21 -12.18
C ILE A 355 -0.87 -3.41 -13.44
N VAL A 356 -1.77 -3.51 -14.40
CA VAL A 356 -1.87 -2.55 -15.51
C VAL A 356 -3.17 -1.78 -15.36
N ALA A 357 -3.20 -0.57 -15.89
CA ALA A 357 -4.38 0.27 -15.94
C ALA A 357 -4.54 0.86 -17.34
N THR A 358 -5.79 0.99 -17.79
CA THR A 358 -6.15 1.50 -19.12
C THR A 358 -7.37 2.42 -19.01
N GLY A 359 -7.63 3.25 -20.01
CA GLY A 359 -8.77 4.16 -20.05
C GLY A 359 -8.37 5.50 -20.66
N SER A 360 -8.33 6.54 -19.82
CA SER A 360 -7.79 7.86 -20.18
C SER A 360 -6.29 7.84 -20.50
N HIS A 361 -5.54 6.92 -19.88
CA HIS A 361 -4.11 6.72 -20.04
C HIS A 361 -3.80 5.23 -19.92
N ASP A 362 -2.73 4.79 -20.56
CA ASP A 362 -2.09 3.53 -20.20
C ASP A 362 -1.17 3.72 -18.99
N ALA A 363 -1.20 2.76 -18.07
CA ALA A 363 -0.40 2.80 -16.86
C ALA A 363 0.04 1.41 -16.40
N ILE A 364 1.20 1.37 -15.76
CA ILE A 364 1.75 0.16 -15.12
C ILE A 364 2.06 0.51 -13.68
N GLY A 365 1.81 -0.41 -12.77
CA GLY A 365 2.03 -0.14 -11.36
C GLY A 365 1.87 -1.35 -10.46
N LEU A 366 1.57 -1.04 -9.21
CA LEU A 366 1.40 -1.98 -8.12
C LEU A 366 0.07 -1.69 -7.42
N MET A 367 -0.57 -2.73 -6.90
CA MET A 367 -1.70 -2.64 -5.99
C MET A 367 -1.40 -3.45 -4.73
N GLN A 368 -1.77 -2.92 -3.57
CA GLN A 368 -1.70 -3.57 -2.27
C GLN A 368 -3.07 -3.49 -1.60
N LEU A 369 -3.59 -4.62 -1.10
CA LEU A 369 -4.91 -4.73 -0.47
C LEU A 369 -4.77 -5.49 0.85
N THR A 370 -5.08 -4.84 1.97
CA THR A 370 -4.97 -5.44 3.32
C THR A 370 -6.34 -5.55 3.98
N GLY A 371 -6.53 -6.48 4.92
CA GLY A 371 -7.80 -6.58 5.66
C GLY A 371 -8.98 -7.19 4.87
N TYR A 372 -8.70 -8.22 4.06
CA TYR A 372 -9.67 -9.01 3.27
C TYR A 372 -9.68 -10.50 3.62
#